data_AF-A0AB39P103-F1
#
_entry.id   AF-A0AB39P103-F1
#
_cell.length_a   1.000
_cell.length_b   1.000
_cell.length_c   1.000
_cell.angle_alpha   90.00
_cell.angle_beta   90.00
_cell.angle_gamma   90.00
#
_symmetry.space_group_name_H-M   'P 1'
#
loop_
_entity.id
_entity.type
_entity.pdbx_description
1 polymer ?
#
loop_
_entity_poly.entity_id
_entity_poly.type
_entity_poly.pdbx_seq_one_letter_code
_entity_poly.pdbx_strand_id
1 'polypeptide(L)'
;MGVFLRPLRRLARSLWDGLVIYGLLCVCGETAPYTAAGRRSPQPQPPPGHPERLRTDVALSDLERRLERELLSPPADRRRAA
;
A
#
# COMPACT_ATOMS: atom_id res chain seq x y z
N MET A 1 -17.92 -6.40 39.82
CA MET A 1 -17.41 -5.26 39.00
C MET A 1 -16.76 -5.79 37.71
N GLY A 2 -17.52 -6.37 36.77
CA GLY A 2 -16.90 -7.02 35.58
C GLY A 2 -17.68 -6.91 34.27
N VAL A 3 -18.86 -6.27 34.27
CA VAL A 3 -19.77 -6.23 33.11
C VAL A 3 -19.50 -5.03 32.19
N PHE A 4 -18.93 -3.94 32.73
CA PHE A 4 -18.67 -2.69 31.99
C PHE A 4 -17.45 -2.71 31.06
N LEU A 5 -16.54 -3.68 31.20
CA LEU A 5 -15.32 -3.78 30.37
C LEU A 5 -15.61 -4.26 28.93
N ARG A 6 -16.66 -5.06 28.74
CA ARG A 6 -17.06 -5.58 27.43
C ARG A 6 -17.64 -4.49 26.50
N PRO A 7 -18.61 -3.66 26.92
CA PRO A 7 -19.12 -2.59 26.07
C PRO A 7 -18.04 -1.54 25.78
N LEU A 8 -17.17 -1.24 26.75
CA LEU A 8 -16.08 -0.29 26.56
C LEU A 8 -15.05 -0.78 25.53
N ARG A 9 -14.70 -2.07 25.54
CA ARG A 9 -13.83 -2.67 24.50
C ARG A 9 -14.50 -2.67 23.13
N ARG A 10 -15.83 -2.87 23.07
CA ARG A 10 -16.58 -2.80 21.82
C ARG A 10 -16.62 -1.38 21.24
N LEU A 11 -16.79 -0.37 22.11
CA LEU A 11 -16.75 1.04 21.72
C LEU A 11 -15.34 1.43 21.22
N ALA A 12 -14.30 1.05 21.96
CA ALA A 12 -12.92 1.28 21.55
C ALA A 12 -12.60 0.62 20.21
N ARG A 13 -13.11 -0.60 19.96
CA ARG A 13 -12.96 -1.30 18.68
C ARG A 13 -13.66 -0.54 17.55
N SER A 14 -14.90 -0.10 17.76
CA SER A 14 -15.65 0.65 16.76
C SER A 14 -15.02 2.02 16.44
N LEU A 15 -14.49 2.70 17.46
CA LEU A 15 -13.76 3.95 17.29
C LEU A 15 -12.46 3.74 16.50
N TRP A 16 -11.73 2.67 16.82
CA TRP A 16 -10.52 2.27 16.11
C TRP A 16 -10.82 1.95 14.64
N ASP A 17 -11.84 1.15 14.36
CA ASP A 17 -12.23 0.81 12.99
C ASP A 17 -12.63 2.07 12.20
N GLY A 18 -13.34 3.00 12.83
CA GLY A 18 -13.65 4.31 12.24
C GLY A 18 -12.41 5.17 11.97
N LEU A 19 -11.43 5.19 12.89
CA LEU A 19 -10.17 5.90 12.73
C LEU A 19 -9.33 5.29 11.59
N VAL A 20 -9.32 3.97 11.46
CA VAL A 20 -8.64 3.26 10.36
C VAL A 20 -9.28 3.61 9.02
N ILE A 21 -10.62 3.61 8.93
CA ILE A 21 -11.34 3.98 7.70
C ILE A 21 -11.09 5.45 7.35
N TYR A 22 -11.10 6.34 8.34
CA TYR A 22 -10.79 7.75 8.14
C TYR A 22 -9.34 7.97 7.70
N GLY A 23 -8.39 7.29 8.33
CA GLY A 23 -6.99 7.31 7.91
C GLY A 23 -6.80 6.80 6.49
N LEU A 24 -7.50 5.72 6.12
CA LEU A 24 -7.52 5.22 4.75
C LEU A 24 -8.12 6.26 3.80
N LEU A 25 -9.17 6.97 4.20
CA LEU A 25 -9.76 8.04 3.40
C LEU A 25 -8.83 9.26 3.29
N CYS A 26 -8.07 9.62 4.31
CA CYS A 26 -7.10 10.72 4.23
C CYS A 26 -5.88 10.35 3.38
N VAL A 27 -5.39 9.12 3.50
CA VAL A 27 -4.21 8.64 2.75
C VAL A 27 -4.57 8.30 1.30
N CYS A 28 -5.76 7.72 1.07
CA CYS A 28 -6.21 7.27 -0.24
C CYS A 28 -7.23 8.20 -0.92
N GLY A 29 -7.76 9.22 -0.23
CA GLY A 29 -8.80 10.11 -0.75
C GLY A 29 -8.33 11.05 -1.86
N GLU A 30 -7.02 11.26 -1.99
CA GLU A 30 -6.41 11.89 -3.18
C GLU A 30 -5.84 10.88 -4.19
N THR A 31 -5.93 9.58 -3.91
CA THR A 31 -5.64 8.59 -4.95
C THR A 31 -6.87 8.45 -5.82
N ALA A 32 -6.81 9.09 -6.99
CA ALA A 32 -7.63 8.75 -8.16
C ALA A 32 -7.94 7.25 -8.17
N PRO A 33 -9.14 6.83 -8.59
CA PRO A 33 -9.58 5.44 -8.55
C PRO A 33 -8.42 4.55 -8.97
N TYR A 34 -8.10 3.54 -8.14
CA TYR A 34 -7.11 2.51 -8.40
C TYR A 34 -7.55 1.74 -9.64
N THR A 35 -7.35 2.38 -10.80
CA THR A 35 -7.47 1.79 -12.12
C THR A 35 -6.30 0.84 -12.20
N ALA A 36 -6.62 -0.45 -12.17
CA ALA A 36 -5.65 -1.53 -12.20
C ALA A 36 -4.51 -1.25 -13.18
N ALA A 37 -3.36 -0.78 -12.66
CA ALA A 37 -2.07 -0.62 -13.33
C ALA A 37 -2.11 -0.48 -14.86
N GLY A 38 -2.96 0.42 -15.36
CA GLY A 38 -3.18 0.66 -16.78
C GLY A 38 -2.14 1.64 -17.29
N ARG A 39 -0.92 1.14 -17.51
CA ARG A 39 0.31 1.89 -17.86
C ARG A 39 0.84 2.73 -16.68
N ARG A 40 2.05 2.39 -16.23
CA ARG A 40 2.89 3.27 -15.41
C ARG A 40 2.99 4.62 -16.14
N SER A 41 2.21 5.61 -15.73
CA SER A 41 2.56 6.99 -16.06
C SER A 41 3.97 7.21 -15.49
N PRO A 42 4.91 7.82 -16.23
CA PRO A 42 6.23 8.12 -15.70
C PRO A 42 6.03 9.02 -14.48
N GLN A 43 6.17 8.44 -13.29
CA GLN A 43 6.21 9.22 -12.07
C GLN A 43 7.36 10.21 -12.25
N PRO A 44 7.14 11.52 -12.07
CA PRO A 44 8.19 12.51 -12.28
C PRO A 44 9.37 12.11 -11.40
N GLN A 45 10.51 11.78 -12.03
CA GLN A 45 11.68 11.38 -11.28
C GLN A 45 12.13 12.57 -10.44
N PRO A 46 12.49 12.35 -9.18
CA PRO A 46 13.04 13.42 -8.36
C PRO A 46 14.34 13.96 -9.00
N PRO A 47 14.69 15.23 -8.72
CA PRO A 47 15.85 15.88 -9.34
C PRO A 47 17.16 15.12 -9.07
N PRO A 48 18.21 15.31 -9.90
CA PRO A 48 19.53 14.75 -9.65
C PRO A 48 20.04 15.16 -8.26
N GLY A 49 20.51 14.19 -7.48
CA GLY A 49 20.98 14.39 -6.11
C GLY A 49 19.92 14.22 -5.01
N HIS A 50 18.65 13.98 -5.36
CA HIS A 50 17.61 13.73 -4.36
C HIS A 50 17.82 12.37 -3.66
N PRO A 51 17.71 12.28 -2.31
CA PRO A 51 17.95 11.03 -1.58
C PRO A 51 16.98 9.90 -1.95
N GLU A 52 15.76 10.24 -2.38
CA GLU A 52 14.76 9.26 -2.82
C GLU A 52 14.93 8.81 -4.28
N ARG A 53 15.92 9.34 -5.01
CA ARG A 53 16.14 8.95 -6.40
C ARG A 53 16.77 7.56 -6.45
N LEU A 54 16.05 6.62 -7.07
CA LEU A 54 16.57 5.28 -7.32
C LEU A 54 17.85 5.36 -8.18
N ARG A 55 18.91 4.70 -7.70
CA ARG A 55 20.18 4.56 -8.40
C ARG A 55 20.06 3.46 -9.46
N THR A 56 20.02 3.84 -10.73
CA THR A 56 19.93 2.91 -11.86
C THR A 56 21.30 2.36 -12.29
N ASP A 57 22.37 2.92 -11.75
CA ASP A 57 23.78 2.54 -11.96
C ASP A 57 24.21 1.33 -11.13
N VAL A 58 23.42 0.96 -10.11
CA VAL A 58 23.70 -0.18 -9.24
C VAL A 58 22.96 -1.41 -9.76
N ALA A 59 23.71 -2.47 -10.05
CA ALA A 59 23.12 -3.74 -10.48
C ALA A 59 22.31 -4.37 -9.33
N LEU A 60 21.15 -4.93 -9.67
CA LEU A 60 20.32 -5.66 -8.71
C LEU A 60 21.04 -6.91 -8.18
N SER A 61 20.99 -7.09 -6.87
CA SER A 61 21.39 -8.33 -6.20
C SER A 61 20.53 -9.51 -6.66
N ASP A 62 20.98 -10.74 -6.38
CA ASP A 62 20.22 -11.95 -6.73
C ASP A 62 18.82 -11.98 -6.07
N LEU A 63 18.71 -11.46 -4.85
CA LEU A 63 17.46 -11.35 -4.11
C LEU A 63 16.51 -10.34 -4.79
N GLU A 64 16.99 -9.17 -5.15
CA GLU A 64 16.18 -8.14 -5.82
C GLU A 64 15.71 -8.61 -7.19
N ARG A 65 16.57 -9.30 -7.96
CA ARG A 65 16.17 -9.94 -9.23
C ARG A 65 15.12 -11.02 -9.05
N ARG A 66 15.13 -11.74 -7.92
CA ARG A 66 14.07 -12.69 -7.60
C ARG A 66 12.76 -11.97 -7.27
N LEU A 67 12.81 -10.95 -6.41
CA LEU A 67 11.63 -10.15 -6.03
C LEU A 67 11.01 -9.44 -7.23
N GLU A 68 11.82 -8.89 -8.13
CA GLU A 68 11.35 -8.26 -9.37
C GLU A 68 10.54 -9.26 -10.22
N ARG A 69 11.02 -10.50 -10.35
CA ARG A 69 10.29 -11.57 -11.06
C ARG A 69 8.96 -11.91 -10.38
N GLU A 70 8.93 -11.96 -9.05
CA GLU A 70 7.71 -12.22 -8.27
C GLU A 70 6.69 -11.07 -8.40
N LEU A 71 7.15 -9.82 -8.42
CA LEU A 71 6.28 -8.64 -8.56
C LEU A 71 5.76 -8.46 -9.98
N LEU A 72 6.58 -8.77 -11.00
CA LEU A 72 6.20 -8.66 -12.41
C LEU A 72 5.43 -9.87 -12.93
N SER A 73 5.47 -11.01 -12.24
CA SER A 73 4.61 -12.17 -12.51
C SER A 73 3.43 -12.18 -11.53
N PRO A 74 2.29 -11.52 -11.86
CA PRO A 74 1.13 -11.57 -11.00
C PRO A 74 0.66 -13.03 -10.83
N PRO A 75 0.41 -13.52 -9.61
CA PRO A 75 -0.25 -14.81 -9.42
C PRO A 75 -1.64 -14.75 -10.06
N ALA A 76 -1.98 -15.77 -10.85
CA ALA A 76 -3.23 -15.86 -11.61
C ALA A 76 -4.51 -15.73 -10.74
N ASP A 77 -4.39 -15.94 -9.43
CA ASP A 77 -5.51 -15.99 -8.48
C ASP A 77 -6.09 -14.63 -8.09
N ARG A 78 -5.43 -13.51 -8.39
CA ARG A 78 -5.93 -12.17 -7.98
C ARG A 78 -7.13 -11.65 -8.80
N ARG A 79 -7.59 -12.37 -9.84
CA ARG A 79 -8.70 -11.95 -10.71
C ARG A 79 -10.09 -12.47 -10.32
N ARG A 80 -10.22 -13.35 -9.31
CA ARG A 80 -11.52 -13.95 -8.91
C ARG A 80 -12.24 -13.29 -7.73
N ALA A 81 -11.67 -12.22 -7.17
CA ALA A 81 -12.24 -11.55 -5.99
C ALA A 81 -12.56 -10.07 -6.23
N ALA A 82 -12.86 -9.69 -7.48
CA ALA A 82 -13.40 -8.38 -7.84
C ALA A 82 -14.85 -8.53 -8.31
#